data_AF-A0A8H4WFP4-F1
#
_entry.id   AF-A0A8H4WFP4-F1
#
_cell.length_a   1.000
_cell.length_b   1.000
_cell.length_c   1.000
_cell.angle_alpha   90.00
_cell.angle_beta   90.00
_cell.angle_gamma   90.00
#
_symmetry.space_group_name_H-M   'P 1'
#
loop_
_entity.id
_entity.type
_entity.pdbx_description
1 polymer ?
#
loop_
_entity_poly.entity_id
_entity_poly.type
_entity_poly.pdbx_seq_one_letter_code
_entity_poly.pdbx_strand_id
1 'polypeptide(L)' 'MWSKVTTATTSGTITTPTPTQTGMVSGCTTFYEAVRGDGCYTIATSYGITLDEFYEWNAAVGDDCSRLWPDYYYCVGI' A
#
# COMPACT_ATOMS: atom_id res chain seq x y z
N MET A 1 40.48 -5.65 8.90
CA MET A 1 39.48 -6.13 9.86
C MET A 1 38.17 -5.44 9.53
N TRP A 2 37.13 -6.18 9.18
CA TRP A 2 35.85 -5.63 8.72
C TRP A 2 35.00 -5.13 9.90
N SER A 3 34.03 -4.27 9.61
CA SER A 3 32.79 -4.23 10.39
C SER A 3 31.64 -4.19 9.41
N LYS A 4 30.93 -5.32 9.30
CA LYS A 4 29.63 -5.42 8.62
C LYS A 4 28.68 -4.45 9.31
N VAL A 5 28.06 -3.56 8.55
CA VAL A 5 26.86 -2.86 9.02
C VAL A 5 25.74 -3.89 9.01
N THR A 6 25.32 -4.33 10.20
CA THR A 6 24.14 -5.18 10.35
C THR A 6 22.92 -4.26 10.31
N THR A 7 22.23 -4.22 9.16
CA THR A 7 20.87 -3.68 9.09
C THR A 7 19.98 -4.53 9.99
N ALA A 8 19.58 -3.97 11.14
CA ALA A 8 18.56 -4.57 11.97
C ALA A 8 17.22 -4.42 11.24
N THR A 9 16.77 -5.47 10.56
CA THR A 9 15.37 -5.59 10.18
C THR A 9 14.58 -5.70 11.46
N THR A 10 13.93 -4.62 11.89
CA THR A 10 12.97 -4.65 12.98
C THR A 10 11.84 -5.58 12.54
N SER A 11 11.88 -6.84 12.99
CA SER A 11 10.77 -7.79 12.90
C SER A 11 9.66 -7.33 13.84
N GLY A 12 9.02 -6.20 13.52
CA GLY A 12 7.68 -5.90 14.00
C GLY A 12 6.71 -6.77 13.21
N THR A 13 5.78 -7.44 13.90
CA THR A 13 4.65 -8.06 13.22
C THR A 13 3.81 -6.93 12.61
N ILE A 14 3.87 -6.78 11.28
CA ILE A 14 2.97 -5.89 10.57
C ILE A 14 1.57 -6.50 10.63
N THR A 15 0.66 -5.81 11.30
CA THR A 15 -0.75 -6.19 11.34
C THR A 15 -1.46 -5.49 10.19
N THR A 16 -2.04 -6.26 9.27
CA THR A 16 -2.88 -5.71 8.21
C THR A 16 -4.15 -5.10 8.83
N PRO A 17 -4.44 -3.81 8.59
CA PRO A 17 -5.67 -3.18 9.07
C PRO A 17 -6.90 -3.70 8.33
N THR A 18 -8.09 -3.44 8.87
CA THR A 18 -9.38 -3.85 8.29
C THR A 18 -10.34 -2.66 8.27
N PRO A 19 -11.18 -2.51 7.22
CA PRO A 19 -11.34 -3.44 6.10
C PRO A 19 -10.34 -3.20 4.96
N THR A 20 -10.05 -4.25 4.20
CA THR A 20 -9.28 -4.20 2.94
C THR A 20 -10.11 -4.85 1.83
N GLN A 21 -9.79 -4.54 0.57
CA GLN A 21 -10.41 -5.22 -0.56
C GLN A 21 -9.67 -6.54 -0.88
N THR A 22 -10.40 -7.52 -1.42
CA THR A 22 -9.78 -8.75 -1.94
C THR A 22 -8.83 -8.42 -3.07
N GLY A 23 -7.65 -9.06 -3.11
CA GLY A 23 -6.65 -8.80 -4.15
C GLY A 23 -5.65 -7.70 -3.81
N MET A 24 -5.66 -7.17 -2.57
CA MET A 24 -4.51 -6.45 -2.04
C MET A 24 -3.30 -7.39 -1.93
N VAL A 25 -2.12 -6.94 -2.32
CA VAL A 25 -0.88 -7.73 -2.39
C VAL A 25 -0.44 -8.26 -1.02
N SER A 26 0.23 -9.40 -1.02
CA SER A 26 0.91 -9.94 0.16
C SER A 26 2.22 -9.18 0.43
N GLY A 27 2.57 -9.02 1.71
CA GLY A 27 3.84 -8.40 2.10
C GLY A 27 3.77 -6.88 2.22
N CYS A 28 2.58 -6.29 2.09
CA CYS A 28 2.39 -4.87 2.34
C CYS A 28 2.86 -4.46 3.75
N THR A 29 3.72 -3.46 3.83
CA THR A 29 4.28 -2.91 5.07
C THR A 29 3.72 -1.54 5.41
N THR A 30 3.15 -0.83 4.43
CA THR A 30 2.56 0.51 4.60
C THR A 30 1.16 0.56 4.02
N PHE A 31 0.19 1.05 4.81
CA PHE A 31 -1.22 1.11 4.45
C PHE A 31 -1.74 2.55 4.46
N TYR A 32 -2.67 2.85 3.56
CA TYR A 32 -3.42 4.10 3.52
C TYR A 32 -4.93 3.83 3.59
N GLU A 33 -5.63 4.50 4.50
CA GLU A 33 -7.09 4.50 4.55
C GLU A 33 -7.63 5.55 3.59
N ALA A 34 -8.32 5.12 2.53
CA ALA A 34 -8.87 6.06 1.56
C ALA A 34 -10.01 6.87 2.18
N VAL A 35 -10.06 8.15 1.86
CA VAL A 35 -11.15 9.05 2.24
C VAL A 35 -11.97 9.45 1.02
N ARG A 36 -13.17 9.97 1.26
CA ARG A 36 -14.06 10.43 0.19
C ARG A 36 -13.39 11.54 -0.62
N GLY A 37 -13.30 11.33 -1.93
CA GLY A 37 -12.73 12.30 -2.88
C GLY A 37 -11.30 11.98 -3.29
N ASP A 38 -10.69 10.95 -2.72
CA ASP A 38 -9.39 10.47 -3.17
C ASP A 38 -9.43 9.90 -4.59
N GLY A 39 -8.26 9.86 -5.20
CA GLY A 39 -7.99 9.14 -6.44
C GLY A 39 -6.66 8.43 -6.34
N CYS A 40 -6.55 7.29 -7.03
CA CYS A 40 -5.39 6.41 -6.98
C CYS A 40 -4.09 7.14 -7.35
N TYR A 41 -4.13 8.06 -8.31
CA TYR A 41 -2.99 8.89 -8.68
C TYR A 41 -2.51 9.80 -7.53
N THR A 42 -3.44 10.47 -6.83
CA THR A 42 -3.11 11.34 -5.69
C THR A 42 -2.52 10.53 -4.54
N ILE A 43 -3.09 9.36 -4.26
CA ILE A 43 -2.57 8.44 -3.24
C ILE A 43 -1.16 7.99 -3.62
N ALA A 44 -0.98 7.41 -4.82
CA ALA A 44 0.31 6.93 -5.29
C ALA A 44 1.40 8.01 -5.22
N THR A 45 1.11 9.21 -5.74
CA THR A 45 2.06 10.34 -5.72
C THR A 45 2.40 10.82 -4.32
N SER A 46 1.44 10.84 -3.38
CA SER A 46 1.69 11.21 -1.98
C SER A 46 2.59 10.23 -1.23
N TYR A 47 2.62 8.96 -1.65
CA TYR A 47 3.50 7.92 -1.11
C TYR A 47 4.75 7.67 -1.95
N GLY A 48 4.94 8.43 -3.03
CA GLY A 48 6.13 8.33 -3.88
C GLY A 48 6.21 7.05 -4.71
N ILE A 49 5.08 6.41 -4.99
CA ILE A 49 4.98 5.22 -5.84
C ILE A 49 4.32 5.58 -7.18
N THR A 50 4.53 4.75 -8.19
CA THR A 50 3.86 4.87 -9.48
C THR A 50 2.39 4.45 -9.37
N LEU A 51 1.56 4.95 -10.29
CA LEU A 51 0.16 4.53 -10.36
C LEU A 51 0.03 3.03 -10.69
N ASP A 52 0.94 2.52 -11.54
CA ASP A 52 0.98 1.10 -11.89
C ASP A 52 1.31 0.22 -10.68
N GLU A 53 2.27 0.61 -9.83
CA GLU A 53 2.54 -0.08 -8.56
C GLU A 53 1.31 -0.07 -7.65
N PHE A 54 0.60 1.06 -7.54
CA PHE A 54 -0.63 1.12 -6.75
C PHE A 54 -1.70 0.16 -7.27
N TYR A 55 -1.89 0.06 -8.58
CA TYR A 55 -2.83 -0.89 -9.20
C TYR A 55 -2.40 -2.34 -9.02
N GLU A 56 -1.11 -2.64 -9.20
CA GLU A 56 -0.56 -3.98 -8.98
C GLU A 56 -0.77 -4.42 -7.53
N TRP A 57 -0.57 -3.51 -6.58
CA TRP A 57 -0.71 -3.83 -5.16
C TRP A 57 -2.15 -3.88 -4.68
N ASN A 58 -3.09 -3.32 -5.43
CA ASN A 58 -4.49 -3.16 -5.03
C ASN A 58 -5.45 -3.49 -6.17
N ALA A 59 -5.32 -4.66 -6.80
CA ALA A 59 -6.00 -5.01 -8.06
C ALA A 59 -7.53 -4.78 -8.07
N ALA A 60 -8.21 -4.86 -6.91
CA ALA A 60 -9.64 -4.63 -6.83
C ALA A 60 -10.09 -3.19 -7.12
N VAL A 61 -9.21 -2.19 -7.04
CA VAL A 61 -9.56 -0.79 -7.38
C VAL A 61 -9.87 -0.59 -8.87
N GLY A 62 -9.44 -1.54 -9.71
CA GLY A 62 -9.51 -1.44 -11.17
C GLY A 62 -8.36 -0.61 -11.75
N ASP A 63 -8.14 -0.75 -13.05
CA ASP A 63 -7.17 0.04 -13.84
C ASP A 63 -7.63 1.50 -14.07
N ASP A 64 -8.88 1.79 -13.76
CA ASP A 64 -9.50 3.12 -13.84
C ASP A 64 -9.76 3.76 -12.47
N CYS A 65 -9.34 3.10 -11.37
CA CYS A 65 -9.60 3.52 -10.00
C CYS A 65 -11.10 3.63 -9.61
N SER A 66 -12.03 3.12 -10.43
CA SER A 66 -13.48 3.28 -10.20
C SER A 66 -13.99 2.59 -8.94
N ARG A 67 -13.19 1.67 -8.37
CA ARG A 67 -13.55 0.86 -7.20
C ARG A 67 -12.70 1.20 -5.98
N LEU A 68 -12.11 2.39 -5.95
CA LEU A 68 -11.53 2.95 -4.72
C LEU A 68 -12.66 3.31 -3.75
N TRP A 69 -12.82 2.49 -2.71
CA TRP A 69 -13.82 2.69 -1.65
C TRP A 69 -13.23 3.50 -0.49
N PRO A 70 -13.92 4.54 -0.02
CA PRO A 70 -13.54 5.23 1.21
C PRO A 70 -13.70 4.30 2.42
N ASP A 71 -12.96 4.60 3.49
CA ASP A 71 -12.91 3.86 4.75
C ASP A 71 -12.35 2.41 4.60
N TYR A 72 -11.61 2.16 3.51
CA TYR A 72 -10.87 0.93 3.25
C TYR A 72 -9.37 1.20 3.20
N TYR A 73 -8.58 0.21 3.60
CA TYR A 73 -7.12 0.25 3.56
C TYR A 73 -6.57 -0.32 2.26
N TYR A 74 -5.59 0.40 1.70
CA TYR A 74 -4.86 0.06 0.48
C TYR A 74 -3.36 0.00 0.76
N CYS A 75 -2.67 -0.87 0.04
CA CYS A 75 -1.24 -0.98 0.11
C CYS A 75 -0.55 0.17 -0.63
N VAL A 76 0.38 0.82 0.05
CA VAL A 76 1.18 1.93 -0.52
C VAL A 76 2.68 1.75 -0.25
N GLY A 77 3.09 0.55 0.19
CA GLY A 77 4.50 0.19 0.34
C GLY A 77 4.69 -1.26 0.77
N ILE A 78 5.71 -1.90 0.21
CA ILE A 78 6.19 -3.26 0.51
C ILE A 78 7.56 -3.16 1.17
#